data_AF-A0A957QXK3-F1
#
_entry.id   AF-A0A957QXK3-F1
#
_cell.length_a   1.000
_cell.length_b   1.000
_cell.length_c   1.000
_cell.angle_alpha   90.00
_cell.angle_beta   90.00
_cell.angle_gamma   90.00
#
_symmetry.space_group_name_H-M   'P 1'
#
loop_
_entity.id
_entity.type
_entity.pdbx_description
1 polymer ?
#
loop_
_entity_poly.entity_id
_entity_poly.type
_entity_poly.pdbx_seq_one_letter_code
_entity_poly.pdbx_strand_id
1 'polypeptide(L)'
;MKHYLSIADLSPDELSELIQLALQLKAEWKAGGNKPILQGKSLAMLFMKPSLRTRVSFEMAMVHLGGYALYLAPQEIKMGQRESVPDVARVLSGYVDGIMARVFEHDHIVQLAEYASVPVINGLSDYGHPAQALADVLTIVEAKGSLEGLNITYVGDSNNVTRSLLFAAVKLGANFRIASPAGYHLTEEDHELAESMNHKGVAIEAFEDPDAAVEGADVIYTDVWTSMGQEAETAERLKVFPPYQLNSKLIGRAKADA
;
A
#
# COMPACT_ATOMS: atom_id res chain seq x y z
N MET A 1 -9.45 8.18 -13.15
CA MET A 1 -8.36 7.18 -13.03
C MET A 1 -8.57 5.99 -13.96
N LYS A 2 -7.57 5.62 -14.79
CA LYS A 2 -7.60 4.42 -15.68
C LYS A 2 -6.94 3.20 -15.04
N HIS A 3 -5.81 3.39 -14.35
CA HIS A 3 -5.07 2.36 -13.61
C HIS A 3 -4.71 2.89 -12.22
N TYR A 4 -4.44 1.99 -11.27
CA TYR A 4 -4.02 2.33 -9.91
C TYR A 4 -2.73 1.58 -9.58
N LEU A 5 -1.57 2.19 -9.84
CA LEU A 5 -0.26 1.54 -9.76
C LEU A 5 0.54 1.98 -8.52
N SER A 6 0.45 3.27 -8.19
CA SER A 6 1.06 3.89 -7.01
C SER A 6 0.14 4.95 -6.40
N ILE A 7 0.33 5.25 -5.11
CA ILE A 7 -0.27 6.42 -4.47
C ILE A 7 0.22 7.71 -5.15
N ALA A 8 1.45 7.71 -5.66
CA ALA A 8 2.05 8.87 -6.31
C ALA A 8 1.25 9.33 -7.54
N ASP A 9 0.59 8.40 -8.24
CA ASP A 9 -0.20 8.67 -9.44
C ASP A 9 -1.50 9.44 -9.16
N LEU A 10 -1.91 9.51 -7.88
CA LEU A 10 -3.14 10.17 -7.46
C LEU A 10 -2.90 11.63 -7.13
N SER A 11 -3.79 12.52 -7.58
CA SER A 11 -3.91 13.83 -6.95
C SER A 11 -4.39 13.71 -5.49
N PRO A 12 -4.12 14.71 -4.62
CA PRO A 12 -4.69 14.75 -3.27
C PRO A 12 -6.22 14.63 -3.24
N ASP A 13 -6.89 15.22 -4.22
CA ASP A 13 -8.35 15.17 -4.35
C ASP A 13 -8.83 13.76 -4.72
N GLU A 14 -8.21 13.10 -5.70
CA GLU A 14 -8.55 11.71 -6.06
C GLU A 14 -8.31 10.75 -4.89
N LEU A 15 -7.21 10.92 -4.15
CA LEU A 15 -6.94 10.12 -2.95
C LEU A 15 -8.03 10.37 -1.88
N SER A 16 -8.42 11.62 -1.66
CA SER A 16 -9.48 11.97 -0.71
C SER A 16 -10.84 11.38 -1.13
N GLU A 17 -11.18 11.45 -2.42
CA GLU A 17 -12.40 10.87 -2.98
C GLU A 17 -12.46 9.35 -2.80
N LEU A 18 -11.34 8.64 -3.00
CA LEU A 18 -11.25 7.20 -2.76
C LEU A 18 -11.52 6.85 -1.29
N ILE A 19 -10.98 7.62 -0.34
CA ILE A 19 -11.22 7.41 1.09
C ILE A 19 -12.68 7.68 1.44
N GLN A 20 -13.29 8.74 0.90
CA GLN A 20 -14.71 9.02 1.10
C GLN A 20 -15.60 7.92 0.52
N LEU A 21 -15.28 7.43 -0.68
CA LEU A 21 -15.98 6.29 -1.28
C LEU A 21 -15.87 5.04 -0.40
N ALA A 22 -14.68 4.76 0.15
CA ALA A 22 -14.48 3.63 1.05
C ALA A 22 -15.32 3.73 2.33
N LEU A 23 -15.40 4.92 2.94
CA LEU A 23 -16.27 5.18 4.10
C LEU A 23 -17.75 4.94 3.76
N GLN A 24 -18.20 5.42 2.60
CA GLN A 24 -19.58 5.23 2.13
C GLN A 24 -19.91 3.75 1.90
N LEU A 25 -19.05 3.03 1.18
CA LEU A 25 -19.24 1.58 0.92
C LEU A 25 -19.21 0.78 2.22
N LYS A 26 -18.35 1.13 3.19
CA LYS A 26 -18.32 0.50 4.50
C LYS A 26 -19.62 0.73 5.29
N ALA A 27 -20.15 1.95 5.26
CA ALA A 27 -21.42 2.29 5.91
C ALA A 27 -22.61 1.56 5.26
N GLU A 28 -22.66 1.53 3.93
CA GLU A 28 -23.67 0.80 3.17
C GLU A 28 -23.64 -0.70 3.49
N TRP A 29 -22.46 -1.30 3.51
CA TRP A 29 -22.29 -2.71 3.87
C TRP A 29 -22.82 -3.01 5.28
N LYS A 30 -22.48 -2.17 6.26
CA LYS A 30 -22.97 -2.30 7.65
C LYS A 30 -24.49 -2.12 7.77
N ALA A 31 -25.12 -1.38 6.86
CA ALA A 31 -26.56 -1.13 6.85
C ALA A 31 -27.40 -2.26 6.23
N GLY A 32 -26.77 -3.33 5.74
CA GLY A 32 -27.48 -4.50 5.19
C GLY A 32 -26.89 -5.05 3.89
N GLY A 33 -25.75 -4.54 3.44
CA GLY A 33 -25.05 -5.00 2.24
C GLY A 33 -24.90 -3.90 1.19
N ASN A 34 -23.90 -4.02 0.33
CA ASN A 34 -23.65 -3.05 -0.74
C ASN A 34 -24.60 -3.25 -1.93
N LYS A 35 -24.86 -2.16 -2.66
CA LYS A 35 -25.45 -2.26 -4.00
C LYS A 35 -24.52 -3.02 -4.94
N PRO A 36 -25.06 -3.86 -5.85
CA PRO A 36 -24.25 -4.66 -6.77
C PRO A 36 -23.76 -3.81 -7.96
N ILE A 37 -22.97 -2.77 -7.71
CA ILE A 37 -22.49 -1.83 -8.75
C ILE A 37 -21.52 -2.47 -9.74
N LEU A 38 -20.96 -3.64 -9.40
CA LEU A 38 -20.10 -4.46 -10.26
C LEU A 38 -20.82 -5.72 -10.75
N GLN A 39 -22.16 -5.71 -10.80
CA GLN A 39 -22.93 -6.85 -11.28
C GLN A 39 -22.48 -7.30 -12.68
N GLY A 40 -22.11 -8.57 -12.79
CA GLY A 40 -21.65 -9.17 -14.06
C GLY A 40 -20.24 -8.76 -14.48
N LYS A 41 -19.50 -8.04 -13.61
CA LYS A 41 -18.09 -7.68 -13.83
C LYS A 41 -17.15 -8.72 -13.26
N SER A 42 -16.01 -8.88 -13.91
CA SER A 42 -15.00 -9.87 -13.55
C SER A 42 -13.62 -9.23 -13.31
N LEU A 43 -12.93 -9.68 -12.27
CA LEU A 43 -11.58 -9.24 -11.91
C LEU A 43 -10.62 -10.43 -11.99
N ALA A 44 -9.60 -10.36 -12.85
CA ALA A 44 -8.48 -11.31 -12.78
C ALA A 44 -7.54 -10.89 -11.64
N MET A 45 -7.30 -11.77 -10.69
CA MET A 45 -6.36 -11.57 -9.59
C MET A 45 -5.11 -12.41 -9.82
N LEU A 46 -4.06 -11.79 -10.39
CA LEU A 46 -2.79 -12.43 -10.70
C LEU A 46 -1.85 -12.37 -9.50
N PHE A 47 -1.48 -13.52 -8.96
CA PHE A 47 -0.53 -13.61 -7.84
C PHE A 47 0.76 -14.28 -8.28
N MET A 48 1.89 -13.57 -8.15
CA MET A 48 3.23 -14.18 -8.19
C MET A 48 3.74 -14.53 -6.79
N LYS A 49 3.21 -13.86 -5.75
CA LYS A 49 3.51 -14.10 -4.32
C LYS A 49 2.21 -14.38 -3.57
N PRO A 50 2.09 -15.47 -2.80
CA PRO A 50 0.87 -15.76 -2.05
C PRO A 50 0.55 -14.65 -1.03
N SER A 51 -0.75 -14.43 -0.78
CA SER A 51 -1.22 -13.51 0.26
C SER A 51 -2.63 -13.83 0.67
N LEU A 52 -2.85 -14.07 1.97
CA LEU A 52 -4.19 -14.29 2.52
C LEU A 52 -5.01 -12.99 2.49
N ARG A 53 -4.44 -11.90 3.06
CA ARG A 53 -5.13 -10.61 3.24
C ARG A 53 -5.55 -10.02 1.90
N THR A 54 -4.62 -9.92 0.94
CA THR A 54 -4.92 -9.34 -0.38
C THR A 54 -5.91 -10.21 -1.15
N ARG A 55 -5.73 -11.54 -1.16
CA ARG A 55 -6.66 -12.42 -1.87
C ARG A 55 -8.08 -12.29 -1.33
N VAL A 56 -8.26 -12.53 -0.03
CA VAL A 56 -9.59 -12.58 0.57
C VAL A 56 -10.29 -11.22 0.50
N SER A 57 -9.56 -10.11 0.72
CA SER A 57 -10.16 -8.77 0.66
C SER A 57 -10.65 -8.40 -0.74
N PHE A 58 -9.86 -8.62 -1.78
CA PHE A 58 -10.28 -8.33 -3.16
C PHE A 58 -11.39 -9.27 -3.65
N GLU A 59 -11.31 -10.56 -3.31
CA GLU A 59 -12.34 -11.55 -3.65
C GLU A 59 -13.69 -11.17 -3.02
N MET A 60 -13.69 -10.87 -1.72
CA MET A 60 -14.90 -10.46 -1.01
C MET A 60 -15.41 -9.09 -1.47
N ALA A 61 -14.54 -8.14 -1.82
CA ALA A 61 -14.97 -6.85 -2.36
C ALA A 61 -15.74 -7.03 -3.69
N MET A 62 -15.26 -7.90 -4.59
CA MET A 62 -15.99 -8.23 -5.82
C MET A 62 -17.33 -8.89 -5.51
N VAL A 63 -17.36 -9.87 -4.61
CA VAL A 63 -18.61 -10.56 -4.21
C VAL A 63 -19.63 -9.59 -3.62
N HIS A 64 -19.22 -8.72 -2.69
CA HIS A 64 -20.11 -7.73 -2.06
C HIS A 64 -20.71 -6.75 -3.08
N LEU A 65 -19.98 -6.42 -4.14
CA LEU A 65 -20.43 -5.52 -5.20
C LEU A 65 -21.08 -6.25 -6.39
N GLY A 66 -21.38 -7.55 -6.26
CA GLY A 66 -22.08 -8.36 -7.26
C GLY A 66 -21.22 -8.84 -8.44
N GLY A 67 -19.91 -8.65 -8.36
CA GLY A 67 -18.95 -9.11 -9.35
C GLY A 67 -18.34 -10.48 -9.01
N TYR A 68 -17.40 -10.90 -9.85
CA TYR A 68 -16.68 -12.16 -9.74
C TYR A 68 -15.17 -11.94 -9.79
N ALA A 69 -14.41 -12.67 -8.98
CA ALA A 69 -12.95 -12.58 -8.97
C ALA A 69 -12.33 -13.94 -9.33
N LEU A 70 -11.41 -13.95 -10.31
CA LEU A 70 -10.68 -15.13 -10.74
C LEU A 70 -9.30 -15.12 -10.08
N TYR A 71 -9.03 -16.07 -9.20
CA TYR A 71 -7.70 -16.24 -8.64
C TYR A 71 -6.81 -17.00 -9.61
N LEU A 72 -5.71 -16.36 -10.05
CA LEU A 72 -4.68 -16.98 -10.89
C LEU A 72 -3.43 -17.19 -10.05
N ALA A 73 -3.14 -18.47 -9.76
CA ALA A 73 -2.06 -18.86 -8.86
C ALA A 73 -0.68 -18.67 -9.52
N PRO A 74 0.39 -18.50 -8.72
CA PRO A 74 1.75 -18.30 -9.25
C PRO A 74 2.21 -19.37 -10.24
N GLN A 75 1.80 -20.62 -10.02
CA GLN A 75 2.23 -21.77 -10.82
C GLN A 75 1.48 -21.91 -12.15
N GLU A 76 0.34 -21.22 -12.32
CA GLU A 76 -0.54 -21.40 -13.48
C GLU A 76 -0.06 -20.55 -14.67
N ILE A 77 0.23 -19.27 -14.43
CA ILE A 77 0.61 -18.32 -15.51
C ILE A 77 2.13 -18.29 -15.74
N LYS A 78 2.92 -18.30 -14.66
CA LYS A 78 4.39 -18.05 -14.72
C LYS A 78 4.73 -16.85 -15.62
N MET A 79 4.02 -15.74 -15.40
CA MET A 79 4.16 -14.49 -16.14
C MET A 79 5.62 -13.99 -16.10
N GLY A 80 6.14 -13.58 -17.25
CA GLY A 80 7.55 -13.18 -17.44
C GLY A 80 8.52 -14.33 -17.63
N GLN A 81 8.09 -15.59 -17.46
CA GLN A 81 8.93 -16.78 -17.68
C GLN A 81 8.39 -17.66 -18.82
N ARG A 82 7.11 -18.04 -18.75
CA ARG A 82 6.46 -18.88 -19.75
C ARG A 82 5.74 -18.06 -20.82
N GLU A 83 5.03 -17.02 -20.39
CA GLU A 83 4.34 -16.06 -21.26
C GLU A 83 4.83 -14.65 -20.94
N SER A 84 4.97 -13.83 -21.96
CA SER A 84 5.41 -12.44 -21.81
C SER A 84 4.35 -11.62 -21.08
N VAL A 85 4.76 -10.61 -20.30
CA VAL A 85 3.81 -9.70 -19.62
C VAL A 85 2.83 -9.04 -20.60
N PRO A 86 3.27 -8.55 -21.79
CA PRO A 86 2.36 -7.98 -22.78
C PRO A 86 1.30 -8.96 -23.30
N ASP A 87 1.67 -10.23 -23.53
CA ASP A 87 0.71 -11.23 -24.03
C ASP A 87 -0.32 -11.59 -22.96
N VAL A 88 0.13 -11.78 -21.71
CA VAL A 88 -0.78 -11.98 -20.57
C VAL A 88 -1.76 -10.82 -20.44
N ALA A 89 -1.28 -9.57 -20.54
CA ALA A 89 -2.13 -8.37 -20.47
C ALA A 89 -3.22 -8.37 -21.54
N ARG A 90 -2.86 -8.62 -22.81
CA ARG A 90 -3.80 -8.62 -23.94
C ARG A 90 -4.82 -9.75 -23.83
N VAL A 91 -4.38 -10.96 -23.46
CA VAL A 91 -5.26 -12.12 -23.29
C VAL A 91 -6.26 -11.86 -22.17
N LEU A 92 -5.81 -11.43 -20.99
CA LEU A 92 -6.71 -11.13 -19.87
C LEU A 92 -7.70 -10.03 -20.21
N SER A 93 -7.26 -8.96 -20.87
CA SER A 93 -8.13 -7.85 -21.25
C SER A 93 -9.25 -8.24 -22.22
N GLY A 94 -9.11 -9.36 -22.94
CA GLY A 94 -10.17 -9.90 -23.79
C GLY A 94 -11.27 -10.67 -23.04
N TYR A 95 -11.05 -11.00 -21.76
CA TYR A 95 -11.96 -11.86 -20.97
C TYR A 95 -12.48 -11.22 -19.69
N VAL A 96 -11.72 -10.32 -19.05
CA VAL A 96 -12.09 -9.72 -17.76
C VAL A 96 -12.30 -8.22 -17.86
N ASP A 97 -12.95 -7.63 -16.84
CA ASP A 97 -13.21 -6.18 -16.77
C ASP A 97 -12.13 -5.41 -16.00
N GLY A 98 -11.21 -6.10 -15.32
CA GLY A 98 -10.09 -5.52 -14.61
C GLY A 98 -9.05 -6.56 -14.20
N ILE A 99 -7.83 -6.09 -13.94
CA ILE A 99 -6.72 -6.92 -13.49
C ILE A 99 -6.20 -6.34 -12.17
N MET A 100 -6.13 -7.16 -11.13
CA MET A 100 -5.33 -6.89 -9.94
C MET A 100 -4.12 -7.80 -9.98
N ALA A 101 -2.92 -7.24 -9.81
CA ALA A 101 -1.69 -8.00 -9.83
C ALA A 101 -0.86 -7.78 -8.58
N ARG A 102 -0.37 -8.88 -8.01
CA ARG A 102 0.61 -8.91 -6.92
C ARG A 102 1.87 -9.59 -7.44
N VAL A 103 2.89 -8.79 -7.68
CA VAL A 103 4.10 -9.19 -8.42
C VAL A 103 5.35 -9.03 -7.55
N PHE A 104 6.50 -9.45 -8.08
CA PHE A 104 7.80 -9.14 -7.49
C PHE A 104 8.24 -7.74 -7.93
N GLU A 105 8.49 -7.57 -9.23
CA GLU A 105 9.01 -6.33 -9.82
C GLU A 105 7.88 -5.40 -10.24
N HIS A 106 7.98 -4.12 -9.87
CA HIS A 106 7.01 -3.10 -10.25
C HIS A 106 6.90 -2.91 -11.76
N ASP A 107 7.97 -3.17 -12.51
CA ASP A 107 7.96 -3.08 -13.97
C ASP A 107 6.89 -4.02 -14.60
N HIS A 108 6.62 -5.18 -14.00
CA HIS A 108 5.51 -6.03 -14.44
C HIS A 108 4.14 -5.36 -14.29
N ILE A 109 3.92 -4.55 -13.24
CA ILE A 109 2.70 -3.76 -13.08
C ILE A 109 2.60 -2.70 -14.18
N VAL A 110 3.70 -2.00 -14.46
CA VAL A 110 3.77 -0.94 -15.48
C VAL A 110 3.49 -1.53 -16.88
N GLN A 111 4.15 -2.63 -17.24
CA GLN A 111 3.91 -3.33 -18.50
C GLN A 111 2.47 -3.85 -18.60
N LEU A 112 1.90 -4.44 -17.53
CA LEU A 112 0.50 -4.85 -17.53
C LEU A 112 -0.41 -3.65 -17.85
N ALA A 113 -0.18 -2.49 -17.22
CA ALA A 113 -0.97 -1.29 -17.45
C ALA A 113 -0.81 -0.71 -18.87
N GLU A 114 0.40 -0.79 -19.43
CA GLU A 114 0.70 -0.34 -20.80
C GLU A 114 -0.06 -1.16 -21.85
N TYR A 115 -0.07 -2.49 -21.71
CA TYR A 115 -0.61 -3.40 -22.72
C TYR A 115 -2.06 -3.85 -22.46
N ALA A 116 -2.60 -3.61 -21.26
CA ALA A 116 -3.99 -3.93 -20.96
C ALA A 116 -4.95 -2.85 -21.49
N SER A 117 -6.08 -3.30 -22.05
CA SER A 117 -7.19 -2.41 -22.39
C SER A 117 -8.17 -2.19 -21.23
N VAL A 118 -7.97 -2.88 -20.10
CA VAL A 118 -8.77 -2.78 -18.87
C VAL A 118 -7.96 -2.19 -17.71
N PRO A 119 -8.61 -1.68 -16.64
CA PRO A 119 -7.91 -1.17 -15.47
C PRO A 119 -6.97 -2.20 -14.83
N VAL A 120 -5.82 -1.71 -14.36
CA VAL A 120 -4.81 -2.51 -13.65
C VAL A 120 -4.63 -1.94 -12.27
N ILE A 121 -4.66 -2.80 -11.26
CA ILE A 121 -4.55 -2.47 -9.84
C ILE A 121 -3.31 -3.15 -9.27
N ASN A 122 -2.38 -2.37 -8.70
CA ASN A 122 -1.24 -2.89 -7.97
C ASN A 122 -1.67 -3.38 -6.58
N GLY A 123 -1.75 -4.69 -6.41
CA GLY A 123 -2.01 -5.32 -5.12
C GLY A 123 -0.79 -5.37 -4.20
N LEU A 124 0.42 -5.43 -4.78
CA LEU A 124 1.74 -5.24 -4.15
C LEU A 124 2.84 -5.47 -5.21
N SER A 125 3.89 -4.65 -5.18
CA SER A 125 5.18 -4.87 -5.84
C SER A 125 6.33 -4.53 -4.89
N ASP A 126 7.59 -4.74 -5.30
CA ASP A 126 8.79 -4.24 -4.61
C ASP A 126 8.82 -2.71 -4.46
N TYR A 127 8.23 -1.98 -5.40
CA TYR A 127 8.11 -0.52 -5.33
C TYR A 127 7.00 -0.05 -4.39
N GLY A 128 5.78 -0.60 -4.48
CA GLY A 128 4.64 -0.01 -3.76
C GLY A 128 3.62 -1.04 -3.27
N HIS A 129 2.92 -0.68 -2.19
CA HIS A 129 1.75 -1.38 -1.68
C HIS A 129 0.56 -0.41 -1.52
N PRO A 130 0.05 0.18 -2.62
CA PRO A 130 -0.91 1.27 -2.56
C PRO A 130 -2.28 0.86 -1.99
N ALA A 131 -2.66 -0.42 -2.11
CA ALA A 131 -3.86 -0.96 -1.45
C ALA A 131 -3.75 -1.00 0.09
N GLN A 132 -2.54 -1.24 0.63
CA GLN A 132 -2.31 -1.21 2.08
C GLN A 132 -2.39 0.24 2.59
N ALA A 133 -1.73 1.18 1.91
CA ALA A 133 -1.76 2.60 2.28
C ALA A 133 -3.19 3.17 2.32
N LEU A 134 -4.08 2.80 1.38
CA LEU A 134 -5.49 3.20 1.44
C LEU A 134 -6.20 2.67 2.68
N ALA A 135 -5.94 1.42 3.08
CA ALA A 135 -6.53 0.84 4.27
C ALA A 135 -6.01 1.52 5.55
N ASP A 136 -4.72 1.87 5.57
CA ASP A 136 -4.08 2.59 6.68
C ASP A 136 -4.68 3.99 6.82
N VAL A 137 -4.74 4.74 5.73
CA VAL A 137 -5.35 6.09 5.69
C VAL A 137 -6.81 6.03 6.14
N LEU A 138 -7.61 5.09 5.62
CA LEU A 138 -9.00 4.94 6.03
C LEU A 138 -9.12 4.71 7.55
N THR A 139 -8.26 3.87 8.10
CA THR A 139 -8.24 3.56 9.54
C THR A 139 -7.85 4.80 10.36
N ILE A 140 -6.85 5.56 9.93
CA ILE A 140 -6.43 6.80 10.60
C ILE A 140 -7.54 7.85 10.54
N VAL A 141 -8.20 8.02 9.39
CA VAL A 141 -9.35 8.93 9.26
C VAL A 141 -10.49 8.53 10.19
N GLU A 142 -10.80 7.23 10.32
CA GLU A 142 -11.82 6.77 11.26
C GLU A 142 -11.46 7.00 12.73
N ALA A 143 -10.18 6.85 13.09
CA ALA A 143 -9.71 6.98 14.47
C ALA A 143 -9.46 8.42 14.90
N LYS A 144 -8.95 9.26 13.99
CA LYS A 144 -8.45 10.62 14.26
C LYS A 144 -9.23 11.72 13.54
N GLY A 145 -10.19 11.36 12.66
CA GLY A 145 -11.01 12.29 11.88
C GLY A 145 -10.36 12.74 10.57
N SER A 146 -9.05 13.03 10.58
CA SER A 146 -8.27 13.41 9.40
C SER A 146 -6.78 13.10 9.61
N LEU A 147 -6.01 13.07 8.52
CA LEU A 147 -4.54 13.03 8.59
C LEU A 147 -3.91 14.42 8.81
N GLU A 148 -4.65 15.49 8.54
CA GLU A 148 -4.12 16.85 8.54
C GLU A 148 -3.49 17.23 9.89
N GLY A 149 -2.21 17.61 9.85
CA GLY A 149 -1.42 18.00 11.02
C GLY A 149 -0.98 16.86 11.94
N LEU A 150 -1.34 15.60 11.64
CA LEU A 150 -0.89 14.45 12.43
C LEU A 150 0.59 14.14 12.17
N ASN A 151 1.27 13.62 13.19
CA ASN A 151 2.59 13.02 13.06
C ASN A 151 2.43 11.51 12.87
N ILE A 152 2.59 11.04 11.63
CA ILE A 152 2.63 9.61 11.31
C ILE A 152 4.07 9.14 11.40
N THR A 153 4.38 8.32 12.41
CA THR A 153 5.73 7.81 12.65
C THR A 153 5.85 6.35 12.25
N TYR A 154 6.70 6.07 11.25
CA TYR A 154 7.09 4.72 10.87
C TYR A 154 8.38 4.31 11.58
N VAL A 155 8.44 3.11 12.15
CA VAL A 155 9.61 2.57 12.84
C VAL A 155 9.99 1.24 12.21
N GLY A 156 11.20 1.13 11.64
CA GLY A 156 11.71 -0.11 11.06
C GLY A 156 12.30 0.06 9.66
N ASP A 157 12.10 -0.95 8.82
CA ASP A 157 12.71 -1.03 7.48
C ASP A 157 11.96 -0.16 6.48
N SER A 158 12.70 0.67 5.71
CA SER A 158 12.13 1.46 4.63
C SER A 158 11.85 0.57 3.42
N ASN A 159 10.57 0.27 3.22
CA ASN A 159 10.12 -0.66 2.19
C ASN A 159 8.95 -0.08 1.36
N ASN A 160 8.34 -0.92 0.52
CA ASN A 160 7.17 -0.56 -0.28
C ASN A 160 5.97 -0.03 0.54
N VAL A 161 5.75 -0.55 1.75
CA VAL A 161 4.69 -0.09 2.66
C VAL A 161 5.03 1.30 3.17
N THR A 162 6.26 1.50 3.64
CA THR A 162 6.75 2.80 4.14
C THR A 162 6.63 3.88 3.07
N ARG A 163 7.10 3.60 1.85
CA ARG A 163 7.01 4.50 0.70
C ARG A 163 5.57 4.88 0.38
N SER A 164 4.67 3.88 0.34
CA SER A 164 3.26 4.13 0.03
C SER A 164 2.58 4.95 1.12
N LEU A 165 2.92 4.71 2.39
CA LEU A 165 2.40 5.47 3.53
C LEU A 165 2.92 6.91 3.52
N LEU A 166 4.20 7.13 3.23
CA LEU A 166 4.80 8.46 3.06
C LEU A 166 4.04 9.27 2.00
N PHE A 167 3.86 8.71 0.80
CA PHE A 167 3.17 9.41 -0.29
C PHE A 167 1.72 9.76 0.06
N ALA A 168 1.03 8.88 0.79
CA ALA A 168 -0.33 9.14 1.25
C ALA A 168 -0.37 10.23 2.34
N ALA A 169 0.56 10.17 3.30
CA ALA A 169 0.66 11.13 4.40
C ALA A 169 0.88 12.56 3.87
N VAL A 170 1.87 12.77 3.01
CA VAL A 170 2.20 14.11 2.51
C VAL A 170 1.08 14.70 1.64
N LYS A 171 0.42 13.88 0.82
CA LYS A 171 -0.74 14.32 0.01
C LYS A 171 -1.93 14.75 0.88
N LEU A 172 -2.14 14.08 2.01
CA LEU A 172 -3.27 14.36 2.91
C LEU A 172 -2.93 15.34 4.04
N GLY A 173 -1.69 15.82 4.10
CA GLY A 173 -1.26 16.86 5.04
C GLY A 173 -0.86 16.36 6.42
N ALA A 174 -0.42 15.10 6.54
CA ALA A 174 0.25 14.60 7.73
C ALA A 174 1.76 14.83 7.64
N ASN A 175 2.39 15.21 8.74
CA ASN A 175 3.84 15.10 8.87
C ASN A 175 4.22 13.62 8.86
N PHE A 176 5.33 13.29 8.22
CA PHE A 176 5.85 11.94 8.17
C PHE A 176 7.20 11.85 8.87
N ARG A 177 7.31 10.91 9.80
CA ARG A 177 8.54 10.64 10.54
C ARG A 177 8.94 9.21 10.32
N ILE A 178 10.23 8.97 10.11
CA ILE A 178 10.75 7.62 9.93
C ILE A 178 11.96 7.37 10.81
N ALA A 179 11.90 6.31 11.61
CA ALA A 179 13.05 5.75 12.30
C ALA A 179 13.53 4.49 11.58
N SER A 180 14.72 4.55 11.00
CA SER A 180 15.33 3.42 10.31
C SER A 180 16.82 3.33 10.62
N PRO A 181 17.38 2.11 10.69
CA PRO A 181 18.82 1.95 10.86
C PRO A 181 19.60 2.44 9.65
N ALA A 182 20.86 2.83 9.89
CA ALA A 182 21.80 3.20 8.85
C ALA A 182 21.87 2.12 7.76
N GLY A 183 21.68 2.52 6.50
CA GLY A 183 21.64 1.63 5.34
C GLY A 183 20.25 1.09 4.98
N TYR A 184 19.22 1.40 5.78
CA TYR A 184 17.82 0.99 5.55
C TYR A 184 16.87 2.19 5.44
N HIS A 185 17.40 3.34 5.02
CA HIS A 185 16.63 4.58 4.84
C HIS A 185 15.81 4.54 3.54
N LEU A 186 14.81 5.43 3.46
CA LEU A 186 14.18 5.79 2.20
C LEU A 186 15.26 6.32 1.24
N THR A 187 15.06 6.09 -0.06
CA THR A 187 16.01 6.57 -1.07
C THR A 187 15.85 8.07 -1.29
N GLU A 188 16.87 8.71 -1.85
CA GLU A 188 16.77 10.12 -2.24
C GLU A 188 15.60 10.34 -3.22
N GLU A 189 15.39 9.41 -4.15
CA GLU A 189 14.26 9.45 -5.10
C GLU A 189 12.89 9.42 -4.39
N ASP A 190 12.77 8.66 -3.29
CA ASP A 190 11.55 8.62 -2.49
C ASP A 190 11.29 9.97 -1.80
N HIS A 191 12.34 10.61 -1.30
CA HIS A 191 12.26 11.95 -0.70
C HIS A 191 11.91 13.02 -1.74
N GLU A 192 12.61 13.06 -2.87
CA GLU A 192 12.35 14.01 -3.96
C GLU A 192 10.92 13.88 -4.48
N LEU A 193 10.46 12.65 -4.70
CA LEU A 193 9.09 12.41 -5.16
C LEU A 193 8.07 12.83 -4.09
N ALA A 194 8.28 12.50 -2.81
CA ALA A 194 7.40 12.93 -1.73
C ALA A 194 7.30 14.46 -1.64
N GLU A 195 8.44 15.17 -1.72
CA GLU A 195 8.47 16.63 -1.70
C GLU A 195 7.77 17.26 -2.92
N SER A 196 7.91 16.67 -4.11
CA SER A 196 7.21 17.14 -5.31
C SER A 196 5.68 17.10 -5.18
N MET A 197 5.16 16.24 -4.29
CA MET A 197 3.73 16.05 -4.01
C MET A 197 3.28 16.76 -2.71
N ASN A 198 4.21 17.36 -1.97
CA ASN A 198 3.99 17.98 -0.67
C ASN A 198 3.39 19.40 -0.80
N HIS A 199 2.21 19.50 -1.40
CA HIS A 199 1.55 20.79 -1.64
C HIS A 199 1.14 21.53 -0.36
N LYS A 200 1.07 20.82 0.78
CA LYS A 200 0.70 21.37 2.09
C LYS A 200 1.90 21.80 2.94
N GLY A 201 3.13 21.56 2.48
CA GLY A 201 4.35 21.96 3.18
C GLY A 201 4.54 21.28 4.55
N VAL A 202 4.14 20.01 4.65
CA VAL A 202 4.30 19.22 5.88
C VAL A 202 5.74 18.73 6.04
N ALA A 203 6.14 18.41 7.26
CA ALA A 203 7.49 17.96 7.55
C ALA A 203 7.68 16.47 7.19
N ILE A 204 8.82 16.14 6.58
CA ILE A 204 9.31 14.78 6.36
C ILE A 204 10.64 14.66 7.12
N GLU A 205 10.66 13.89 8.20
CA GLU A 205 11.81 13.82 9.12
C GLU A 205 12.34 12.38 9.24
N ALA A 206 13.64 12.21 9.08
CA ALA A 206 14.32 10.92 9.23
C ALA A 206 15.16 10.89 10.51
N PHE A 207 15.13 9.74 11.19
CA PHE A 207 15.79 9.51 12.47
C PHE A 207 16.51 8.16 12.43
N GLU A 208 17.69 8.10 13.03
CA GLU A 208 18.30 6.82 13.41
C GLU A 208 17.82 6.38 14.81
N ASP A 209 17.48 7.31 15.70
CA ASP A 209 16.97 6.98 17.03
C ASP A 209 15.44 6.79 17.03
N PRO A 210 14.91 5.56 17.21
CA PRO A 210 13.47 5.33 17.22
C PRO A 210 12.78 6.04 18.37
N ASP A 211 13.49 6.18 19.49
CA ASP A 211 13.09 6.83 20.71
C ASP A 211 12.79 8.33 20.45
N ALA A 212 13.59 9.02 19.61
CA ALA A 212 13.33 10.39 19.17
C ALA A 212 12.18 10.50 18.15
N ALA A 213 12.07 9.56 17.20
CA ALA A 213 11.07 9.63 16.13
C ALA A 213 9.62 9.52 16.63
N VAL A 214 9.39 8.72 17.69
CA VAL A 214 8.05 8.49 18.25
C VAL A 214 7.59 9.63 19.17
N GLU A 215 8.47 10.56 19.53
CA GLU A 215 8.13 11.64 20.45
C GLU A 215 7.10 12.59 19.82
N GLY A 216 5.89 12.61 20.40
CA GLY A 216 4.77 13.38 19.85
C GLY A 216 4.10 12.76 18.61
N ALA A 217 4.34 11.47 18.34
CA ALA A 217 3.62 10.72 17.31
C ALA A 217 2.11 10.66 17.63
N ASP A 218 1.27 10.81 16.60
CA ASP A 218 -0.18 10.59 16.65
C ASP A 218 -0.57 9.18 16.21
N VAL A 219 0.29 8.55 15.42
CA VAL A 219 0.16 7.18 14.92
C VAL A 219 1.57 6.59 14.84
N ILE A 220 1.76 5.38 15.38
CA ILE A 220 3.01 4.62 15.21
C ILE A 220 2.74 3.41 14.34
N TYR A 221 3.55 3.24 13.29
CA TYR A 221 3.45 2.14 12.34
C TYR A 221 4.78 1.37 12.27
N THR A 222 4.71 0.05 12.10
CA THR A 222 5.87 -0.81 11.82
C THR A 222 5.44 -1.91 10.85
N ASP A 223 6.41 -2.47 10.12
CA ASP A 223 6.25 -3.71 9.37
C ASP A 223 7.31 -4.73 9.78
N VAL A 224 7.20 -5.95 9.27
CA VAL A 224 8.24 -6.97 9.41
C VAL A 224 9.56 -6.46 8.83
N TRP A 225 10.66 -6.69 9.55
CA TRP A 225 11.98 -6.22 9.11
C TRP A 225 12.56 -7.02 7.96
N THR A 226 12.07 -8.24 7.71
CA THR A 226 12.50 -9.06 6.58
C THR A 226 11.30 -9.32 5.69
N SER A 227 11.30 -8.68 4.53
CA SER A 227 10.22 -8.84 3.55
C SER A 227 10.33 -10.19 2.84
N MET A 228 9.22 -10.66 2.27
CA MET A 228 9.24 -11.85 1.41
C MET A 228 10.20 -11.64 0.23
N GLY A 229 11.15 -12.54 0.03
CA GLY A 229 12.24 -12.42 -0.95
C GLY A 229 13.57 -11.93 -0.39
N GLN A 230 13.62 -11.53 0.88
CA GLN A 230 14.85 -11.10 1.58
C GLN A 230 15.33 -12.15 2.61
N GLU A 231 14.94 -13.41 2.46
CA GLU A 231 15.20 -14.45 3.46
C GLU A 231 16.72 -14.65 3.70
N ALA A 232 17.55 -14.37 2.70
CA ALA A 232 19.01 -14.41 2.82
C ALA A 232 19.57 -13.37 3.80
N GLU A 233 18.90 -12.23 3.98
CA GLU A 233 19.34 -11.12 4.84
C GLU A 233 18.85 -11.24 6.29
N THR A 234 17.99 -12.23 6.59
CA THR A 234 17.33 -12.37 7.89
C THR A 234 18.31 -12.30 9.06
N ALA A 235 19.43 -13.03 8.97
CA ALA A 235 20.41 -13.12 10.04
C ALA A 235 21.16 -11.80 10.30
N GLU A 236 21.32 -10.96 9.28
CA GLU A 236 21.95 -9.64 9.39
C GLU A 236 20.96 -8.63 9.97
N ARG A 237 19.73 -8.61 9.46
CA ARG A 237 18.66 -7.73 9.92
C ARG A 237 18.31 -7.96 11.39
N LEU A 238 18.31 -9.21 11.86
CA LEU A 238 18.09 -9.53 13.28
C LEU A 238 19.17 -8.97 14.23
N LYS A 239 20.34 -8.57 13.73
CA LYS A 239 21.38 -7.89 14.53
C LYS A 239 21.17 -6.39 14.59
N VAL A 240 20.55 -5.80 13.57
CA VAL A 240 20.45 -4.34 13.37
C VAL A 240 19.14 -3.79 13.90
N PHE A 241 18.02 -4.47 13.65
CA PHE A 241 16.69 -3.98 13.97
C PHE A 241 16.19 -4.14 15.42
N PRO A 242 16.78 -4.90 16.36
CA PRO A 242 16.28 -5.00 17.73
C PRO A 242 15.98 -3.67 18.44
N PRO A 243 16.76 -2.58 18.27
CA PRO A 243 16.42 -1.27 18.84
C PRO A 243 15.12 -0.65 18.31
N TYR A 244 14.68 -1.04 17.11
CA TYR A 244 13.47 -0.54 16.43
C TYR A 244 12.22 -1.39 16.72
N GLN A 245 12.30 -2.35 17.65
CA GLN A 245 11.15 -3.13 18.05
C GLN A 245 10.10 -2.25 18.72
N LEU A 246 8.92 -2.20 18.14
CA LEU A 246 7.78 -1.57 18.78
C LEU A 246 7.39 -2.34 20.04
N ASN A 247 7.52 -1.70 21.20
CA ASN A 247 7.23 -2.27 22.52
C ASN A 247 6.64 -1.18 23.43
N SER A 248 6.15 -1.57 24.61
CA SER A 248 5.48 -0.64 25.53
C SER A 248 6.34 0.56 25.95
N LYS A 249 7.68 0.41 26.04
CA LYS A 249 8.58 1.52 26.37
C LYS A 249 8.57 2.55 25.25
N LEU A 250 8.70 2.11 24.00
CA LEU A 250 8.72 2.99 22.84
C LEU A 250 7.36 3.66 22.62
N ILE A 251 6.27 2.88 22.69
CA ILE A 251 4.89 3.43 22.59
C ILE A 251 4.63 4.47 23.68
N GLY A 252 5.13 4.24 24.91
CA GLY A 252 4.95 5.16 26.03
C GLY A 252 5.58 6.55 25.86
N ARG A 253 6.34 6.79 24.79
CA ARG A 253 6.90 8.11 24.44
C ARG A 253 6.06 8.91 23.45
N ALA A 254 5.09 8.28 22.80
CA ALA A 254 4.17 8.96 21.90
C ALA A 254 3.08 9.72 22.67
N LYS A 255 2.15 10.36 21.95
CA LYS A 255 0.98 10.98 22.57
C LYS A 255 0.14 9.93 23.29
N ALA A 256 -0.57 10.34 24.34
CA ALA A 256 -1.35 9.42 25.17
C ALA A 256 -2.50 8.73 24.41
N ASP A 257 -2.97 9.33 23.31
CA ASP A 257 -4.00 8.82 22.42
C ASP A 257 -3.44 8.25 21.11
N ALA A 258 -2.12 8.08 20.99
CA ALA A 258 -1.46 7.52 19.82
C ALA A 258 -1.92 6.07 19.51
#